data_AF-Q7Y6U8-F1
#
_entry.id   AF-Q7Y6U8-F1
#
_cell.length_a   1.000
_cell.length_b   1.000
_cell.length_c   1.000
_cell.angle_alpha   90.00
_cell.angle_beta   90.00
_cell.angle_gamma   90.00
#
_symmetry.space_group_name_H-M   'P 1'
#
loop_
_entity.id
_entity.type
_entity.pdbx_description
1 polymer ?
#
loop_
_entity_poly.entity_id
_entity_poly.type
_entity_poly.pdbx_seq_one_letter_code
_entity_poly.pdbx_strand_id
1 'polypeptide(L)'
;PKRTKFRKQHRGRMKGVSYRGNRICFGRFALQALEPAWITSGQIEAGRRTITRYARRGGKIWVRIFPDKPITMRPAETRMGSGKGSPEYWVSVI
;
A
#
# COMPACT_ATOMS: atom_id res chain seq x y z
N PRO A 1 0.51 -2.42 -9.91
CA PRO A 1 1.05 -1.81 -11.15
C PRO A 1 0.87 -2.74 -12.36
N LYS A 2 0.58 -2.20 -13.56
CA LYS A 2 0.37 -3.03 -14.77
C LYS A 2 1.67 -3.65 -15.30
N ARG A 3 2.77 -2.91 -15.28
CA ARG A 3 4.10 -3.38 -15.72
C ARG A 3 5.19 -2.75 -14.86
N THR A 4 6.23 -3.51 -14.55
CA THR A 4 7.44 -3.02 -13.86
C THR A 4 8.69 -3.47 -14.62
N LYS A 5 9.75 -2.65 -14.60
CA LYS A 5 11.04 -2.99 -15.23
C LYS A 5 11.68 -4.21 -14.56
N PHE A 6 11.61 -4.27 -13.22
CA PHE A 6 12.14 -5.36 -12.42
C PHE A 6 11.07 -5.92 -11.49
N ARG A 7 10.95 -7.26 -11.46
CA ARG A 7 9.94 -7.95 -10.65
C ARG A 7 10.25 -7.93 -9.15
N LYS A 8 11.52 -7.91 -8.77
CA LYS A 8 11.98 -8.02 -7.38
C LYS A 8 12.66 -6.73 -6.96
N GLN A 9 12.26 -6.18 -5.81
CA GLN A 9 12.79 -4.94 -5.27
C GLN A 9 13.34 -5.12 -3.86
N HIS A 10 14.18 -4.20 -3.39
CA HIS A 10 14.65 -4.18 -2.02
C HIS A 10 13.52 -3.76 -1.06
N ARG A 11 13.58 -4.24 0.19
CA ARG A 11 12.60 -3.84 1.23
C ARG A 11 12.69 -2.35 1.56
N GLY A 12 13.85 -1.72 1.35
CA GLY A 12 14.06 -0.32 1.72
C GLY A 12 13.96 -0.09 3.23
N ARG A 13 13.89 1.18 3.65
CA ARG A 13 13.78 1.56 5.06
C ARG A 13 12.81 2.73 5.20
N MET A 14 11.88 2.63 6.15
CA MET A 14 10.93 3.70 6.47
C MET A 14 11.57 4.59 7.54
N LYS A 15 11.83 5.86 7.20
CA LYS A 15 12.41 6.86 8.11
C LYS A 15 11.83 8.23 7.82
N GLY A 16 11.75 9.05 8.87
CA GLY A 16 11.31 10.44 8.76
C GLY A 16 9.80 10.55 8.50
N VAL A 17 9.38 11.77 8.16
CA VAL A 17 7.99 12.12 7.88
C VAL A 17 7.85 12.54 6.42
N SER A 18 6.72 12.18 5.80
CA SER A 18 6.40 12.61 4.44
C SER A 18 5.95 14.08 4.43
N TYR A 19 6.79 14.97 3.92
CA TYR A 19 6.43 16.39 3.72
C TYR A 19 5.56 16.61 2.47
N ARG A 20 5.53 15.64 1.55
CA ARG A 20 4.68 15.67 0.35
C ARG A 20 3.48 14.76 0.57
N GLY A 21 2.31 15.21 0.13
CA GLY A 21 1.06 14.46 0.30
C GLY A 21 0.40 14.60 1.67
N ASN A 22 0.94 15.46 2.54
CA ASN A 22 0.43 15.77 3.89
C ASN A 22 -0.69 16.84 3.92
N ARG A 23 -1.10 17.37 2.76
CA ARG A 23 -2.19 18.35 2.64
C ARG A 23 -3.42 17.72 1.99
N ILE A 24 -4.60 18.19 2.40
CA ILE A 24 -5.87 17.81 1.79
C ILE A 24 -6.03 18.57 0.46
N CYS A 25 -5.82 17.89 -0.66
CA CYS A 25 -6.03 18.49 -1.99
C CYS A 25 -7.45 18.22 -2.54
N PHE A 26 -8.13 17.20 -2.01
CA PHE A 26 -9.45 16.76 -2.49
C PHE A 26 -10.37 16.49 -1.32
N GLY A 27 -11.65 16.82 -1.48
CA GLY A 27 -12.67 16.64 -0.44
C GLY A 27 -12.55 17.66 0.70
N ARG A 28 -13.38 17.45 1.73
CA ARG A 28 -13.45 18.31 2.93
C ARG A 28 -12.81 17.68 4.16
N PHE A 29 -12.75 16.35 4.21
CA PHE A 29 -12.21 15.57 5.32
C PHE A 29 -11.22 14.52 4.80
N ALA A 30 -10.23 14.18 5.62
CA ALA A 30 -9.21 13.19 5.28
C ALA A 30 -8.79 12.37 6.51
N LEU A 31 -8.21 11.19 6.24
CA LEU A 31 -7.57 10.34 7.24
C LEU A 31 -6.05 10.49 7.08
N GLN A 32 -5.35 10.84 8.16
CA GLN A 32 -3.89 10.98 8.18
C GLN A 32 -3.26 9.81 8.95
N ALA A 33 -2.20 9.23 8.40
CA ALA A 33 -1.38 8.24 9.11
C ALA A 33 -0.45 8.95 10.10
N LEU A 34 -0.35 8.38 11.30
CA LEU A 34 0.51 8.88 12.37
C LEU A 34 1.81 8.09 12.48
N GLU A 35 1.80 6.84 12.03
CA GLU A 35 2.91 5.90 12.18
C GLU A 35 3.38 5.38 10.82
N PRO A 36 4.68 5.08 10.67
CA PRO A 36 5.22 4.50 9.45
C PRO A 36 4.81 3.03 9.30
N ALA A 37 4.24 2.66 8.17
CA ALA A 37 3.74 1.30 7.96
C ALA A 37 3.71 0.89 6.49
N TRP A 38 3.69 -0.43 6.27
CA TRP A 38 3.32 -1.00 4.98
C TRP A 38 1.82 -1.27 4.93
N ILE A 39 1.16 -0.67 3.95
CA ILE A 39 -0.26 -0.90 3.71
C ILE A 39 -0.43 -1.77 2.46
N THR A 40 -1.13 -2.89 2.61
CA THR A 40 -1.41 -3.80 1.51
C THR A 40 -2.58 -3.32 0.66
N SER A 41 -2.66 -3.78 -0.60
CA SER A 41 -3.83 -3.52 -1.45
C SER A 41 -5.14 -3.97 -0.82
N GLY A 42 -5.14 -5.12 -0.13
CA GLY A 42 -6.31 -5.66 0.58
C GLY A 42 -6.80 -4.75 1.70
N GLN A 43 -5.89 -4.14 2.47
CA GLN A 43 -6.24 -3.19 3.53
C GLN A 43 -6.87 -1.91 2.98
N ILE A 44 -6.32 -1.37 1.88
CA ILE A 44 -6.88 -0.19 1.20
C ILE A 44 -8.30 -0.48 0.73
N GLU A 45 -8.50 -1.64 0.11
CA GLU A 45 -9.80 -2.04 -0.42
C GLU A 45 -10.83 -2.30 0.70
N ALA A 46 -10.41 -2.96 1.78
CA ALA A 46 -11.25 -3.15 2.95
C ALA A 46 -11.70 -1.81 3.55
N GLY A 47 -10.77 -0.87 3.74
CA GLY A 47 -11.08 0.48 4.24
C GLY A 47 -12.02 1.24 3.31
N ARG A 48 -11.71 1.27 2.00
CA ARG A 48 -12.55 1.92 0.98
C ARG A 48 -13.97 1.36 0.97
N ARG A 49 -14.12 0.03 0.98
CA ARG A 49 -15.42 -0.65 0.97
C ARG A 49 -16.23 -0.33 2.22
N THR A 50 -15.60 -0.31 3.39
CA THR A 50 -16.25 0.05 4.66
C THR A 50 -16.74 1.49 4.64
N ILE A 51 -15.89 2.46 4.28
CA ILE A 51 -16.28 3.89 4.23
C ILE A 51 -17.41 4.10 3.23
N THR A 52 -17.33 3.47 2.05
CA THR A 52 -18.38 3.55 1.02
C THR A 52 -19.72 3.02 1.54
N ARG A 53 -19.70 1.91 2.29
CA ARG A 53 -20.91 1.32 2.88
C ARG A 53 -21.57 2.27 3.89
N TYR A 54 -20.78 2.89 4.77
CA TYR A 54 -21.30 3.83 5.77
C TYR A 54 -21.77 5.15 5.16
N ALA A 55 -21.09 5.65 4.14
CA ALA A 55 -21.46 6.90 3.46
C ALA A 55 -22.73 6.79 2.59
N ARG A 56 -23.26 5.57 2.37
CA ARG A 56 -24.49 5.28 1.60
C ARG A 56 -24.52 6.02 0.25
N ARG A 57 -25.46 6.94 0.03
CA ARG A 57 -25.62 7.71 -1.21
C ARG A 57 -25.09 9.13 -1.02
N GLY A 58 -24.13 9.55 -1.84
CA GLY A 58 -23.66 10.93 -1.94
C GLY A 58 -22.21 11.20 -1.50
N GLY A 59 -21.54 10.22 -0.89
CA GLY A 59 -20.13 10.36 -0.48
C GLY A 59 -19.15 10.10 -1.63
N LYS A 60 -18.37 11.11 -2.04
CA LYS A 60 -17.22 10.93 -2.93
C LYS A 60 -15.97 10.63 -2.09
N ILE A 61 -15.28 9.54 -2.41
CA ILE A 61 -14.10 9.06 -1.69
C ILE A 61 -12.90 9.11 -2.63
N TRP A 62 -11.77 9.61 -2.13
CA TRP A 62 -10.49 9.60 -2.84
C TRP A 62 -9.50 8.73 -2.08
N VAL A 63 -8.90 7.77 -2.78
CA VAL A 63 -7.76 7.00 -2.24
C VAL A 63 -6.48 7.72 -2.70
N ARG A 64 -5.70 8.22 -1.75
CA ARG A 64 -4.50 9.04 -2.00
C ARG A 64 -3.19 8.23 -2.07
N ILE A 65 -3.27 6.93 -1.80
CA ILE A 65 -2.14 6.00 -1.79
C ILE A 65 -2.34 4.92 -2.86
N PHE A 66 -1.24 4.38 -3.38
CA PHE A 66 -1.28 3.31 -4.37
C PHE A 66 -0.21 2.27 -4.04
N PRO A 67 -0.53 0.97 -4.09
CA PRO A 67 0.43 -0.09 -3.82
C PRO A 67 1.28 -0.35 -5.07
N ASP A 68 2.45 0.24 -5.11
CA ASP A 68 3.40 0.19 -6.23
C ASP A 68 4.65 -0.67 -5.96
N LYS A 69 4.88 -1.05 -4.71
CA LYS A 69 6.05 -1.81 -4.31
C LYS A 69 5.76 -3.31 -4.17
N PRO A 70 6.46 -4.19 -4.90
CA PRO A 70 6.27 -5.63 -4.81
C PRO A 70 6.98 -6.20 -3.57
N ILE A 71 6.28 -7.09 -2.84
CA ILE A 71 6.84 -7.88 -1.76
C ILE A 71 6.95 -9.34 -2.19
N THR A 72 8.14 -9.91 -1.96
CA THR A 72 8.46 -11.29 -2.35
C THR A 72 8.43 -12.22 -1.15
N MET A 73 7.88 -13.43 -1.34
CA MET A 73 7.87 -14.50 -0.34
C MET A 73 8.48 -15.77 -0.93
N ARG A 74 9.09 -16.60 -0.08
CA ARG A 74 9.48 -17.97 -0.45
C ARG A 74 8.32 -18.92 -0.12
N PRO A 75 8.11 -19.99 -0.90
CA PRO A 75 7.11 -20.99 -0.55
C PRO A 75 7.39 -21.62 0.81
N ALA A 76 6.33 -22.08 1.48
CA ALA A 76 6.46 -22.90 2.68
C ALA A 76 7.34 -24.14 2.38
N GLU A 77 8.00 -24.67 3.42
CA GLU A 77 8.79 -25.91 3.33
C GLU A 77 10.04 -25.84 2.41
N THR A 78 10.44 -24.64 1.97
CA THR A 78 11.67 -24.45 1.19
C THR A 78 12.86 -24.06 2.07
N ARG A 79 14.03 -24.67 1.80
CA ARG A 79 15.29 -24.30 2.46
C ARG A 79 15.79 -22.93 2.00
N MET A 80 16.65 -22.31 2.81
CA MET A 80 17.33 -21.07 2.44
C MET A 80 18.34 -21.31 1.32
N GLY A 81 18.47 -20.36 0.38
CA GLY A 81 19.38 -20.46 -0.77
C GLY A 81 18.65 -20.24 -2.10
N SER A 82 19.28 -20.63 -3.20
CA SER A 82 18.67 -20.75 -4.55
C SER A 82 17.97 -19.49 -5.11
N GLY A 83 18.36 -18.32 -4.62
CA GLY A 83 17.83 -17.03 -5.07
C GLY A 83 16.61 -16.53 -4.28
N LYS A 84 16.00 -15.45 -4.80
CA LYS A 84 14.91 -14.72 -4.14
C LYS A 84 13.54 -15.24 -4.59
N GLY A 85 12.56 -15.27 -3.69
CA GLY A 85 11.20 -15.75 -3.97
C GLY A 85 10.38 -14.96 -4.99
N SER A 86 9.15 -15.41 -5.25
CA SER A 86 8.17 -14.77 -6.14
C SER A 86 7.57 -13.52 -5.48
N PRO A 87 7.26 -12.45 -6.25
CA PRO A 87 6.40 -11.37 -5.78
C PRO A 87 4.98 -11.90 -5.53
N GLU A 88 4.49 -11.78 -4.30
CA GLU A 88 3.16 -12.27 -3.89
C GLU A 88 2.12 -11.15 -3.86
N TYR A 89 2.48 -10.01 -3.25
CA TYR A 89 1.56 -8.90 -3.08
C TYR A 89 2.27 -7.55 -3.24
N TRP A 90 1.47 -6.50 -3.29
CA TRP A 90 1.93 -5.13 -3.44
C TRP A 90 1.60 -4.33 -2.18
N VAL A 91 2.53 -3.48 -1.78
CA VAL A 91 2.38 -2.57 -0.64
C VAL A 91 2.59 -1.13 -1.07
N SER A 92 1.95 -0.23 -0.33
CA SER A 92 2.28 1.19 -0.30
C SER A 92 3.08 1.46 0.97
N VAL A 93 4.12 2.28 0.86
CA VAL A 93 4.93 2.72 1.99
C VAL A 93 4.37 4.05 2.48
N ILE A 94 3.94 4.11 3.74
CA ILE A 94 3.39 5.30 4.38
C ILE A 94 4.31 5.78 5.49
#